data_AF-A0A9P0LK99-F1
#
_entry.id   AF-A0A9P0LK99-F1
#
_cell.length_a   1.000
_cell.length_b   1.000
_cell.length_c   1.000
_cell.angle_alpha   90.00
_cell.angle_beta   90.00
_cell.angle_gamma   90.00
#
_symmetry.space_group_name_H-M   'P 1'
#
loop_
_entity.id
_entity.type
_entity.pdbx_description
1 polymer ?
#
loop_
_entity_poly.entity_id
_entity_poly.type
_entity_poly.pdbx_seq_one_letter_code
_entity_poly.pdbx_strand_id
1 'polypeptide(L)'
;MCTSTVKKMVESRTAIRNCVINLINIPLEELEEVLEEERNPAKGIWHRQWLTRRESQGASTNLMSELRFEDPKEYRMMLRMTAEKLYYLLGLITPLIQQEDTIM
;
A
#
# COMPACT_ATOMS: atom_id res chain seq x y z
N MET A 1 45.57 43.89 -24.80
CA MET A 1 45.29 43.40 -23.43
C MET A 1 43.79 43.25 -23.09
N CYS A 2 42.84 43.45 -24.02
CA CYS A 2 41.39 43.45 -23.70
C CYS A 2 40.67 42.10 -23.93
N THR A 3 41.27 41.16 -24.66
CA THR A 3 40.63 39.91 -25.09
C THR A 3 40.56 38.82 -24.00
N SER A 4 41.51 38.80 -23.07
CA SER A 4 41.55 37.80 -21.98
C SER A 4 40.46 38.04 -20.92
N THR A 5 40.14 39.30 -20.64
CA THR A 5 39.12 39.71 -19.66
C THR A 5 37.71 39.37 -20.14
N VAL A 6 37.42 39.61 -21.41
CA VAL A 6 36.13 39.25 -22.03
C VAL A 6 35.95 37.73 -22.04
N LYS A 7 37.02 36.97 -22.33
CA LYS A 7 36.98 35.50 -22.32
C LYS A 7 36.66 34.93 -20.93
N LYS A 8 37.32 35.42 -19.88
CA LYS A 8 37.02 35.06 -18.48
C LYS A 8 35.59 35.38 -18.07
N MET A 9 35.05 36.51 -18.54
CA MET A 9 33.67 36.92 -18.26
C MET A 9 32.64 36.02 -18.94
N VAL A 10 32.91 35.57 -20.17
CA VAL A 10 32.07 34.59 -20.88
C VAL A 10 32.13 33.22 -20.22
N GLU A 11 33.33 32.75 -19.85
CA GLU A 11 33.52 31.49 -19.11
C GLU A 11 32.77 31.50 -17.76
N SER A 12 32.81 32.63 -17.04
CA SER A 12 32.08 32.82 -15.79
C SER A 12 30.56 32.77 -15.99
N ARG A 13 30.03 33.36 -17.07
CA ARG A 13 28.59 33.29 -17.39
C ARG A 13 28.14 31.88 -17.76
N THR A 14 28.97 31.14 -18.51
CA THR A 14 28.70 29.74 -18.84
C THR A 14 28.73 28.85 -17.60
N ALA A 15 29.67 29.08 -16.68
CA ALA A 15 29.72 28.38 -15.40
C ALA A 15 28.46 28.62 -14.56
N ILE A 16 28.02 29.89 -14.43
CA ILE A 16 26.79 30.25 -13.71
C ILE A 16 25.56 29.58 -14.36
N ARG A 17 25.46 29.62 -15.70
CA ARG A 17 24.38 28.94 -16.43
C ARG A 17 24.34 27.45 -16.12
N ASN A 18 25.49 26.78 -16.14
CA ASN A 18 25.58 25.34 -15.86
C ASN A 18 25.24 25.04 -14.40
N CYS A 19 25.69 25.87 -13.45
CA CYS A 19 25.29 25.75 -12.05
C CYS A 19 23.78 25.86 -11.89
N VAL A 20 23.13 26.84 -12.53
CA VAL A 20 21.66 27.01 -12.46
C VAL A 20 20.93 25.82 -13.09
N ILE A 21 21.38 25.32 -14.25
CA ILE A 21 20.79 24.14 -14.90
C ILE A 21 20.90 22.92 -13.99
N ASN A 22 22.07 22.68 -13.40
CA ASN A 22 22.26 21.55 -12.48
C ASN A 22 21.41 21.69 -11.22
N LEU A 23 21.29 22.91 -10.66
CA LEU A 23 20.46 23.17 -9.49
C LEU A 23 18.97 22.96 -9.74
N ILE A 24 18.52 23.11 -10.99
CA ILE A 24 17.14 22.84 -11.42
C ILE A 24 16.94 21.34 -11.66
N ASN A 25 17.91 20.66 -12.26
CA ASN A 25 17.80 19.24 -12.60
C ASN A 25 17.81 18.31 -11.37
N ILE A 26 18.59 18.64 -10.34
CA ILE A 26 18.65 17.84 -9.08
C ILE A 26 17.26 17.67 -8.43
N PRO A 27 16.49 18.75 -8.15
CA PRO A 27 15.16 18.61 -7.57
C PRO A 27 14.13 18.02 -8.56
N LEU A 28 14.40 18.04 -9.87
CA LEU A 28 13.55 17.41 -10.87
C LEU A 28 13.62 15.89 -10.81
N GLU A 29 14.82 15.35 -10.61
CA GLU A 29 15.06 13.90 -10.44
C GLU A 29 14.42 13.40 -9.12
N GLU A 30 14.60 14.14 -8.01
CA GLU A 30 13.93 13.84 -6.74
C GLU A 30 12.40 13.89 -6.85
N LEU A 31 11.85 14.83 -7.63
CA LEU A 31 10.40 14.92 -7.82
C LEU A 31 9.84 13.75 -8.64
N GLU A 32 10.60 13.27 -9.62
CA GLU A 32 10.21 12.15 -10.48
C GLU A 32 10.15 10.84 -9.68
N GLU A 33 11.12 10.60 -8.78
CA GLU A 33 11.09 9.47 -7.85
C GLU A 33 9.85 9.49 -6.96
N VAL A 34 9.54 10.62 -6.32
CA VAL A 34 8.35 10.77 -5.47
C VAL A 34 7.05 10.50 -6.24
N LEU A 35 6.94 10.99 -7.49
CA LEU A 35 5.78 10.73 -8.34
C LEU A 35 5.66 9.26 -8.75
N GLU A 36 6.78 8.57 -8.99
CA GLU A 36 6.77 7.14 -9.26
C GLU A 36 6.36 6.30 -8.03
N GLU A 37 6.73 6.73 -6.82
CA GLU A 37 6.29 6.08 -5.58
C GLU A 37 4.77 6.22 -5.39
N GLU A 38 4.24 7.44 -5.54
CA GLU A 38 2.79 7.72 -5.49
C GLU A 38 2.02 6.96 -6.58
N ARG A 39 2.60 6.81 -7.77
CA ARG A 39 1.97 6.14 -8.90
C ARG A 39 2.03 4.62 -8.81
N ASN A 40 2.80 4.04 -7.89
CA ASN A 40 2.91 2.60 -7.74
C ASN A 40 2.01 2.07 -6.61
N PRO A 41 0.72 1.79 -6.89
CA PRO A 41 -0.22 1.29 -5.88
C PRO A 41 0.22 -0.06 -5.28
N ALA A 42 1.13 -0.80 -5.94
CA ALA A 42 1.64 -2.06 -5.43
C ALA A 42 2.51 -1.88 -4.17
N LYS A 43 3.14 -0.72 -3.96
CA LYS A 43 3.94 -0.43 -2.76
C LYS A 43 3.07 -0.22 -1.50
N GLY A 44 1.79 0.14 -1.65
CA GLY A 44 0.85 0.39 -0.54
C GLY A 44 -0.06 -0.79 -0.18
N ILE A 45 0.00 -1.91 -0.91
CA ILE A 45 -0.90 -3.05 -0.70
C ILE A 45 -0.30 -3.99 0.36
N TRP A 46 -0.78 -3.86 1.59
CA TRP A 46 -0.38 -4.70 2.74
C TRP A 46 -1.08 -6.07 2.77
N HIS A 47 -2.09 -6.29 1.93
CA HIS A 47 -2.83 -7.55 1.88
C HIS A 47 -2.60 -8.31 0.57
N ARG A 48 -2.53 -9.65 0.64
CA ARG A 48 -2.42 -10.45 -0.58
C ARG A 48 -3.74 -10.38 -1.35
N GLN A 49 -3.70 -10.08 -2.64
CA GLN A 49 -4.92 -9.95 -3.45
C GLN A 49 -5.77 -11.23 -3.48
N TRP A 50 -5.16 -12.42 -3.39
CA TRP A 50 -5.95 -13.67 -3.39
C TRP A 50 -6.77 -13.86 -2.11
N LEU A 51 -6.41 -13.20 -0.99
CA LEU A 51 -7.18 -13.27 0.25
C LEU A 51 -8.55 -12.58 0.14
N THR A 52 -8.71 -11.61 -0.77
CA THR A 52 -10.01 -10.95 -0.99
C THR A 52 -11.05 -11.91 -1.57
N ARG A 53 -10.60 -13.00 -2.20
CA ARG A 53 -11.47 -14.03 -2.77
C ARG A 53 -11.92 -15.09 -1.76
N ARG A 54 -11.49 -15.02 -0.49
CA ARG A 54 -11.78 -16.05 0.53
C ARG A 54 -13.26 -16.24 0.84
N GLU A 55 -14.08 -15.23 0.60
CA GLU A 55 -15.53 -15.31 0.85
C GLU A 55 -16.27 -16.04 -0.26
N SER A 56 -15.76 -16.00 -1.50
CA SER A 56 -16.38 -16.68 -2.65
C SER A 56 -15.71 -18.01 -3.00
N GLN A 57 -14.39 -18.10 -2.82
CA GLN A 57 -13.57 -19.25 -3.24
C GLN A 57 -12.91 -19.99 -2.05
N GLY A 58 -13.11 -19.50 -0.83
CA GLY A 58 -12.50 -20.11 0.35
C GLY A 58 -13.23 -21.37 0.77
N ALA A 59 -12.58 -22.52 0.59
CA ALA A 59 -13.16 -23.82 0.97
C ALA A 59 -13.58 -23.86 2.45
N SER A 60 -12.78 -23.31 3.35
CA SER A 60 -13.09 -23.26 4.78
C SER A 60 -14.28 -22.34 5.09
N THR A 61 -14.33 -21.14 4.51
CA THR A 61 -15.43 -20.19 4.71
C THR A 61 -16.75 -20.78 4.24
N ASN A 62 -16.75 -21.38 3.05
CA ASN A 62 -17.93 -21.99 2.45
C ASN A 62 -18.39 -23.19 3.26
N LEU A 63 -17.47 -24.10 3.62
CA LEU A 63 -17.78 -25.25 4.46
C LEU A 63 -18.37 -24.83 5.82
N MET A 64 -17.80 -23.82 6.49
CA MET A 64 -18.35 -23.34 7.75
C MET A 64 -19.74 -22.72 7.59
N SER A 65 -19.98 -22.02 6.48
CA SER A 65 -21.29 -21.48 6.15
C SER A 65 -22.32 -22.59 5.92
N GLU A 66 -21.97 -23.60 5.11
CA GLU A 66 -22.83 -24.75 4.82
C GLU A 66 -23.14 -25.55 6.09
N LEU A 67 -22.10 -25.95 6.84
CA LEU A 67 -22.28 -26.71 8.09
C LEU A 67 -23.12 -25.97 9.12
N ARG A 68 -23.05 -24.63 9.18
CA ARG A 68 -23.89 -23.86 10.08
C ARG A 68 -25.39 -24.11 9.85
N PHE A 69 -25.82 -24.27 8.60
CA PHE A 69 -27.23 -24.45 8.24
C PHE A 69 -27.62 -25.92 8.08
N GLU A 70 -26.73 -26.74 7.50
CA GLU A 70 -27.03 -28.13 7.15
C GLU A 70 -26.74 -29.11 8.28
N ASP A 71 -25.63 -28.93 9.02
CA ASP A 71 -25.25 -29.80 10.14
C ASP A 71 -24.66 -29.00 11.33
N PRO A 72 -25.51 -28.44 12.19
CA PRO A 72 -25.07 -27.70 13.38
C PRO A 72 -24.26 -28.54 14.37
N LYS A 73 -24.37 -29.88 14.34
CA LYS A 73 -23.63 -30.76 15.24
C LYS A 73 -22.18 -30.85 14.80
N GLU A 74 -21.94 -31.05 13.51
CA GLU A 74 -20.59 -31.08 12.93
C GLU A 74 -19.93 -29.70 13.02
N TYR A 75 -20.68 -28.62 12.76
CA TYR A 75 -20.23 -27.24 12.99
C TYR A 75 -19.70 -27.04 14.42
N ARG A 76 -20.49 -27.49 15.41
CA ARG A 76 -20.11 -27.43 16.82
C ARG A 76 -18.92 -28.32 17.15
N MET A 77 -18.77 -29.46 16.49
CA MET A 77 -17.63 -30.34 16.70
C MET A 77 -16.33 -29.67 16.21
N MET A 78 -16.37 -29.05 15.03
CA MET A 78 -15.22 -28.33 14.47
C MET A 78 -14.83 -27.10 15.29
N LEU A 79 -15.78 -26.20 15.56
CA LEU A 79 -15.49 -24.92 16.24
C LEU A 79 -15.56 -24.99 17.75
N ARG A 80 -16.00 -26.14 18.31
CA ARG A 80 -16.24 -26.35 19.75
C ARG A 80 -17.21 -25.35 20.37
N MET A 81 -18.02 -24.67 19.55
CA MET A 81 -19.03 -23.69 19.97
C MET A 81 -20.19 -23.67 18.98
N THR A 82 -21.34 -23.13 19.40
CA THR A 82 -22.47 -22.92 18.49
C THR A 82 -22.27 -21.66 17.66
N ALA A 83 -23.00 -21.56 16.55
CA ALA A 83 -22.90 -20.39 15.68
C ALA A 83 -23.30 -19.11 16.42
N GLU A 84 -24.32 -19.14 17.28
CA GLU A 84 -24.75 -17.98 18.06
C GLU A 84 -23.64 -17.47 18.98
N LYS A 85 -22.90 -18.39 19.62
CA LYS A 85 -21.75 -18.03 20.46
C LYS A 85 -20.62 -17.43 19.63
N LEU A 86 -20.34 -18.00 18.46
CA LEU A 86 -19.33 -17.44 17.55
C LEU A 86 -19.71 -16.02 17.16
N TYR A 87 -20.93 -15.77 16.66
CA TYR A 87 -21.34 -14.43 16.24
C TYR A 87 -21.41 -13.44 17.39
N TYR A 88 -21.78 -13.89 18.59
CA TYR A 88 -21.72 -13.06 19.79
C TYR A 88 -20.28 -12.62 20.10
N LEU A 89 -19.34 -13.57 20.15
CA LEU A 89 -17.93 -13.26 20.39
C LEU A 89 -17.34 -12.41 19.27
N LEU A 90 -17.67 -12.72 18.02
CA LEU A 90 -17.25 -11.95 16.86
C LEU A 90 -17.72 -10.51 17.01
N GLY A 91 -19.00 -10.27 17.33
CA GLY A 91 -19.53 -8.92 17.55
C GLY A 91 -18.79 -8.12 18.63
N LEU A 92 -18.30 -8.77 19.69
CA LEU A 92 -17.50 -8.13 20.73
C LEU A 92 -16.10 -7.73 20.24
N ILE A 93 -15.47 -8.55 19.40
CA ILE A 93 -14.09 -8.33 18.95
C ILE A 93 -14.00 -7.63 17.60
N THR A 94 -15.07 -7.58 16.79
CA THR A 94 -15.13 -6.90 15.49
C THR A 94 -14.49 -5.51 15.55
N PRO A 95 -14.83 -4.60 16.49
CA PRO A 95 -14.20 -3.28 16.53
C PRO A 95 -12.68 -3.31 16.79
N LEU A 96 -12.12 -4.43 17.26
CA LEU A 96 -10.69 -4.60 17.52
C LEU A 96 -9.94 -5.29 16.39
N ILE A 97 -10.64 -6.07 15.55
CA ILE A 97 -10.04 -6.89 14.49
C ILE A 97 -10.45 -6.46 13.07
N GLN A 98 -11.40 -5.53 12.95
CA GLN A 98 -11.83 -4.99 11.68
C GLN A 98 -10.62 -4.33 11.00
N GLN A 99 -10.43 -4.65 9.73
CA GLN A 99 -9.39 -4.01 8.94
C GLN A 99 -9.74 -2.53 8.77
N GLU A 100 -8.80 -1.66 9.09
CA GLU A 100 -8.89 -0.22 8.89
C GLU A 100 -7.72 0.23 8.01
N ASP A 101 -8.00 1.18 7.12
CA ASP A 101 -6.93 1.84 6.36
C ASP A 101 -6.16 2.73 7.33
N THR A 102 -4.88 2.43 7.50
CA THR A 102 -3.97 3.27 8.27
C THR A 102 -3.36 4.29 7.33
N ILE A 103 -3.44 5.57 7.69
CA ILE A 103 -2.62 6.60 7.05
C ILE A 103 -1.19 6.33 7.53
N MET A 104 -0.31 5.88 6.64
CA MET A 104 1.12 5.85 6.93
C MET A 104 1.69 7.26 6.91
#